data_AF-A0A6G3XTK3-F1
#
_entry.id   AF-A0A6G3XTK3-F1
#
_cell.length_a   1.000
_cell.length_b   1.000
_cell.length_c   1.000
_cell.angle_alpha   90.00
_cell.angle_beta   90.00
_cell.angle_gamma   90.00
#
_symmetry.space_group_name_H-M   'P 1'
#
loop_
_entity.id
_entity.type
_entity.pdbx_description
1 polymer ?
#
loop_
_entity_poly.entity_id
_entity_poly.type
_entity_poly.pdbx_seq_one_letter_code
_entity_poly.pdbx_strand_id
1 'polypeptide(L)'
;PEWVLVQYATARIGAVMVTINPAYRAHEVEFVLQQAGISLLVASLSHRTSDYRALVEQVRADCPGLRAVHYIGDPSWDELTAAAPAVTRELLAAREAELSCDDPINIQ
;
A
#
# COMPACT_ATOMS: atom_id res chain seq x y z
N PRO A 1 7.81 -7.07 -10.51
CA PRO A 1 7.72 -5.87 -11.39
C PRO A 1 6.74 -4.82 -10.85
N GLU A 2 5.67 -5.32 -10.24
CA GLU A 2 4.56 -4.63 -9.60
C GLU A 2 5.01 -3.62 -8.54
N TRP A 3 6.04 -3.93 -7.75
CA TRP A 3 6.58 -2.99 -6.75
C TRP A 3 7.05 -1.66 -7.33
N VAL A 4 7.71 -1.70 -8.49
CA VAL A 4 8.14 -0.47 -9.19
C VAL A 4 6.91 0.31 -9.65
N LEU A 5 5.88 -0.37 -10.14
CA LEU A 5 4.63 0.26 -10.57
C LEU A 5 3.89 0.91 -9.39
N VAL A 6 3.82 0.23 -8.23
CA VAL A 6 3.23 0.79 -7.01
C VAL A 6 3.93 2.08 -6.61
N GLN A 7 5.28 2.07 -6.56
CA GLN A 7 6.05 3.25 -6.18
C GLN A 7 5.78 4.46 -7.09
N TYR A 8 5.73 4.27 -8.41
CA TYR A 8 5.39 5.35 -9.32
C TYR A 8 3.91 5.75 -9.21
N ALA A 9 3.00 4.79 -9.05
CA ALA A 9 1.58 5.06 -8.93
C ALA A 9 1.27 5.89 -7.68
N THR A 10 1.84 5.56 -6.53
CA THR A 10 1.65 6.31 -5.29
C THR A 10 2.18 7.74 -5.41
N ALA A 11 3.37 7.91 -5.99
CA ALA A 11 3.94 9.23 -6.23
C ALA A 11 3.06 10.09 -7.15
N ARG A 12 2.52 9.51 -8.23
CA ARG A 12 1.65 10.23 -9.19
C ARG A 12 0.30 10.66 -8.62
N ILE A 13 -0.16 10.05 -7.53
CA ILE A 13 -1.43 10.40 -6.88
C ILE A 13 -1.24 11.14 -5.56
N GLY A 14 0.00 11.48 -5.20
CA GLY A 14 0.33 12.16 -3.94
C GLY A 14 0.24 11.27 -2.69
N ALA A 15 0.23 9.95 -2.86
CA ALA A 15 0.27 9.02 -1.74
C ALA A 15 1.73 8.79 -1.30
N VAL A 16 1.97 8.88 0.01
CA VAL A 16 3.27 8.58 0.60
C VAL A 16 3.39 7.07 0.80
N MET A 17 4.38 6.46 0.15
CA MET A 17 4.70 5.05 0.37
C MET A 17 5.45 4.91 1.69
N VAL A 18 5.07 3.93 2.53
CA VAL A 18 5.82 3.59 3.74
C VAL A 18 6.34 2.17 3.58
N THR A 19 7.65 1.97 3.61
CA THR A 19 8.23 0.63 3.46
C THR A 19 8.29 -0.08 4.80
N ILE A 20 7.62 -1.23 4.91
CA ILE A 20 7.63 -2.07 6.11
C ILE A 20 8.67 -3.18 5.94
N ASN A 21 9.52 -3.39 6.96
CA ASN A 21 10.50 -4.46 6.94
C ASN A 21 9.81 -5.83 6.96
N PRO A 22 10.06 -6.72 5.97
CA PRO A 22 9.43 -8.03 5.92
C PRO A 22 9.83 -8.98 7.07
N ALA A 23 10.86 -8.64 7.86
CA ALA A 23 11.26 -9.41 9.04
C ALA A 23 10.43 -9.10 10.30
N TYR A 24 9.54 -8.10 10.25
CA TYR A 24 8.73 -7.69 11.40
C TYR A 24 7.73 -8.76 11.82
N ARG A 25 7.50 -8.82 13.13
CA ARG A 25 6.45 -9.61 13.77
C ARG A 25 5.15 -8.82 13.84
N ALA A 26 4.05 -9.49 14.20
CA ALA A 26 2.71 -8.90 14.28
C ALA A 26 2.69 -7.54 15.01
N HIS A 27 3.17 -7.47 16.26
CA HIS A 27 3.19 -6.21 17.02
C HIS A 27 4.00 -5.07 16.39
N GLU A 28 5.08 -5.38 15.66
CA GLU A 28 5.89 -4.37 14.96
C GLU A 28 5.14 -3.83 13.73
N VAL A 29 4.44 -4.72 13.01
CA VAL A 29 3.59 -4.33 11.87
C VAL A 29 2.40 -3.50 12.35
N GLU A 30 1.71 -3.94 13.41
CA GLU A 30 0.63 -3.19 14.04
C GLU A 30 1.07 -1.77 14.43
N PHE A 31 2.23 -1.67 15.10
CA PHE A 31 2.80 -0.40 15.50
C PHE A 31 3.03 0.53 14.30
N VAL A 32 3.65 0.03 13.21
CA VAL A 32 3.90 0.85 12.03
C VAL A 32 2.61 1.24 11.32
N LEU A 33 1.64 0.33 11.20
CA LEU A 33 0.34 0.60 10.60
C LEU A 33 -0.38 1.75 11.31
N GLN A 34 -0.38 1.74 12.64
CA GLN A 34 -1.00 2.79 13.45
C GLN A 34 -0.18 4.08 13.43
N GLN A 35 1.12 4.00 13.69
CA GLN A 35 1.99 5.17 13.86
C GLN A 35 2.11 6.00 12.57
N ALA A 36 2.23 5.33 11.42
CA ALA A 36 2.31 6.00 10.13
C ALA A 36 0.93 6.27 9.50
N GLY A 37 -0.17 5.90 10.18
CA GLY A 37 -1.54 6.10 9.69
C GLY A 37 -1.80 5.39 8.35
N ILE A 38 -1.24 4.20 8.16
CA ILE A 38 -1.31 3.47 6.89
C ILE A 38 -2.76 3.06 6.63
N SER A 39 -3.31 3.54 5.51
CA SER A 39 -4.69 3.25 5.14
C SER A 39 -4.88 2.20 4.05
N LEU A 40 -3.80 1.85 3.34
CA LEU A 40 -3.76 0.79 2.35
C LEU A 40 -2.41 0.08 2.45
N LEU A 41 -2.43 -1.24 2.54
CA LEU A 41 -1.24 -2.09 2.56
C LEU A 41 -1.15 -2.91 1.27
N VAL A 42 0.02 -2.89 0.62
CA VAL A 42 0.36 -3.82 -0.46
C VAL A 42 1.42 -4.79 0.08
N ALA A 43 1.22 -6.08 -0.09
CA ALA A 43 2.16 -7.12 0.34
C ALA A 43 2.30 -8.22 -0.71
N SER A 44 3.37 -9.02 -0.66
CA SER A 44 3.37 -10.31 -1.33
C SER A 44 2.63 -11.34 -0.47
N LEU A 45 2.12 -12.42 -1.07
CA LEU A 45 1.46 -13.50 -0.31
C LEU A 45 2.40 -14.12 0.74
N SER A 46 3.64 -14.38 0.35
CA SER A 46 4.67 -14.89 1.24
C SER A 46 6.05 -14.44 0.76
N HIS A 47 7.03 -14.46 1.67
CA HIS A 47 8.43 -14.39 1.31
C HIS A 47 9.23 -15.24 2.29
N ARG A 48 10.02 -16.19 1.75
CA ARG A 48 10.73 -17.21 2.52
C ARG A 48 9.76 -18.02 3.41
N THR A 49 9.94 -17.99 4.73
CA THR A 49 9.14 -18.73 5.72
C THR A 49 7.96 -17.93 6.27
N SER A 50 7.79 -16.67 5.86
CA SER A 50 6.81 -15.76 6.45
C SER A 50 5.55 -15.68 5.61
N ASP A 51 4.41 -15.98 6.24
CA ASP A 51 3.06 -15.77 5.69
C ASP A 51 2.58 -14.38 6.09
N TYR A 52 2.69 -13.42 5.16
CA TYR A 52 2.30 -12.03 5.44
C TYR A 52 0.80 -11.86 5.53
N ARG A 53 0.02 -12.69 4.85
CA ARG A 53 -1.44 -12.65 4.97
C ARG A 53 -1.85 -13.01 6.39
N ALA A 54 -1.34 -14.13 6.90
CA ALA A 54 -1.63 -14.55 8.27
C ALA A 54 -1.18 -13.52 9.32
N LEU A 55 -0.07 -12.82 9.07
CA LEU A 55 0.43 -11.76 9.95
C LEU A 55 -0.49 -10.53 9.92
N VAL A 56 -0.89 -10.06 8.74
CA VAL A 56 -1.76 -8.89 8.60
C VAL A 56 -3.14 -9.16 9.18
N GLU A 57 -3.71 -10.35 8.99
CA GLU A 57 -4.99 -10.72 9.58
C GLU A 57 -4.97 -10.71 11.12
N GLN A 58 -3.82 -11.00 11.76
CA GLN A 58 -3.70 -10.93 13.22
C GLN A 58 -3.84 -9.52 13.77
N VAL A 59 -3.40 -8.50 13.02
CA VAL A 59 -3.33 -7.10 13.48
C VAL A 59 -4.45 -6.22 12.92
N ARG A 60 -5.20 -6.73 11.93
CA ARG A 60 -6.21 -5.97 11.19
C ARG A 60 -7.30 -5.40 12.09
N ALA A 61 -7.73 -6.17 13.08
CA ALA A 61 -8.77 -5.75 14.03
C ALA A 61 -8.34 -4.54 14.88
N ASP A 62 -7.05 -4.46 15.19
CA ASP A 62 -6.46 -3.42 16.03
C ASP A 62 -5.99 -2.19 15.21
N CYS A 63 -6.08 -2.27 13.87
CA CYS A 63 -5.67 -1.23 12.94
C CYS A 63 -6.87 -0.66 12.16
N PRO A 64 -7.80 0.10 12.79
CA PRO A 64 -9.01 0.60 12.11
C PRO A 64 -8.71 1.59 10.97
N GLY A 65 -7.52 2.20 10.95
CA GLY A 65 -7.06 3.05 9.85
C GLY A 65 -6.78 2.28 8.56
N LEU A 66 -6.50 0.96 8.63
CA LEU A 66 -6.18 0.11 7.50
C LEU A 66 -7.46 -0.30 6.76
N ARG A 67 -7.81 0.44 5.71
CA ARG A 67 -9.06 0.26 4.95
C ARG A 67 -8.97 -0.86 3.92
N ALA A 68 -7.80 -1.06 3.32
CA ALA A 68 -7.59 -2.01 2.25
C ALA A 68 -6.26 -2.74 2.37
N VAL A 69 -6.24 -4.02 1.97
CA VAL A 69 -5.02 -4.82 1.87
C VAL A 69 -5.07 -5.54 0.52
N HIS A 70 -4.03 -5.38 -0.28
CA HIS A 70 -3.92 -6.02 -1.59
C HIS A 70 -2.64 -6.87 -1.64
N TYR A 71 -2.78 -8.12 -2.06
CA TYR A 71 -1.66 -9.05 -2.14
C TYR A 71 -1.27 -9.26 -3.60
N ILE A 72 0.00 -9.03 -3.95
CA ILE A 72 0.48 -9.24 -5.32
C ILE A 72 0.36 -10.73 -5.68
N GLY A 73 -0.30 -11.02 -6.81
CA GLY A 73 -0.59 -12.39 -7.27
C GLY A 73 -1.83 -13.04 -6.65
N ASP A 74 -2.69 -12.24 -6.01
CA ASP A 74 -3.94 -12.64 -5.36
C ASP A 74 -5.15 -11.95 -6.03
N PRO A 75 -6.38 -12.48 -5.92
CA PRO A 75 -7.57 -11.81 -6.45
C PRO A 75 -7.75 -10.37 -5.94
N SER A 76 -7.31 -10.04 -4.72
CA SER A 76 -7.35 -8.66 -4.22
C SER A 76 -6.53 -7.67 -5.07
N TRP A 77 -5.44 -8.12 -5.71
CA TRP A 77 -4.67 -7.30 -6.64
C TRP A 77 -5.37 -7.13 -7.98
N ASP A 78 -6.04 -8.18 -8.46
CA ASP A 78 -6.85 -8.11 -9.67
C ASP A 78 -8.03 -7.15 -9.48
N GLU A 79 -8.67 -7.15 -8.30
CA GLU A 79 -9.72 -6.18 -7.95
C GLU A 79 -9.21 -4.73 -7.97
N LEU A 80 -8.02 -4.48 -7.42
CA LEU A 80 -7.40 -3.15 -7.44
C LEU A 80 -7.14 -2.67 -8.88
N THR A 81 -6.60 -3.54 -9.73
CA THR A 81 -6.26 -3.18 -11.11
C THR A 81 -7.49 -3.11 -12.01
N ALA A 82 -8.52 -3.91 -11.75
CA ALA A 82 -9.80 -3.87 -12.46
C ALA A 82 -10.59 -2.56 -12.23
N ALA A 83 -10.27 -1.81 -11.17
CA ALA A 83 -10.85 -0.48 -10.92
C ALA A 83 -10.27 0.62 -11.84
N ALA A 84 -9.18 0.37 -12.56
CA ALA A 84 -8.51 1.36 -13.40
C ALA A 84 -9.42 2.06 -14.43
N PRO A 85 -10.38 1.39 -15.12
CA PRO A 85 -11.28 2.06 -16.07
C PRO A 85 -12.16 3.14 -15.46
N ALA A 86 -12.37 3.14 -14.13
CA ALA A 86 -13.13 4.17 -13.43
C ALA A 86 -12.33 5.47 -13.25
N VAL A 87 -11.01 5.46 -13.49
CA VAL A 87 -10.12 6.62 -13.36
C VAL A 87 -9.85 7.20 -14.74
N THR A 88 -10.42 8.37 -15.03
CA THR A 88 -10.16 9.06 -16.30
C THR A 88 -8.80 9.75 -16.29
N ARG A 89 -8.28 10.08 -17.48
CA ARG A 89 -7.02 10.83 -17.60
C ARG A 89 -7.14 12.23 -17.00
N GLU A 90 -8.31 12.84 -17.10
CA GLU A 90 -8.60 14.17 -16.57
C GLU A 90 -8.58 14.15 -15.03
N LEU A 91 -9.15 13.12 -14.40
CA LEU A 91 -9.10 12.96 -12.95
C LEU A 91 -7.67 12.78 -12.46
N LEU A 92 -6.90 11.95 -13.15
CA LEU A 92 -5.49 11.74 -12.83
C LEU A 92 -4.67 13.03 -13.02
N ALA A 93 -4.85 13.74 -14.13
CA ALA A 93 -4.16 15.00 -14.40
C ALA A 93 -4.52 16.08 -13.36
N ALA A 94 -5.78 16.15 -12.92
CA ALA A 94 -6.21 17.06 -11.87
C ALA A 94 -5.51 16.76 -10.54
N ARG A 95 -5.35 15.47 -10.18
CA ARG A 95 -4.57 15.06 -9.00
C ARG A 95 -3.09 15.38 -9.15
N GLU A 96 -2.48 15.08 -10.29
CA GLU A 96 -1.07 15.36 -10.56
C GLU A 96 -0.76 16.86 -10.49
N ALA A 97 -1.70 17.73 -10.88
CA ALA A 97 -1.55 19.18 -10.82
C ALA A 97 -1.57 19.74 -9.39
N GLU A 98 -2.04 18.97 -8.39
CA GLU A 98 -2.00 19.34 -6.97
C GLU A 98 -0.63 19.06 -6.34
N LEU A 99 0.28 18.37 -7.04
CA LEU A 99 1.56 17.88 -6.50
C LEU A 99 2.74 18.79 -6.85
N SER A 100 3.71 18.81 -5.94
CA SER A 100 5.02 19.46 -6.10
C SER A 100 6.15 18.42 -6.16
N CYS A 101 7.27 18.79 -6.78
CA CYS A 101 8.50 17.98 -6.70
C CYS A 101 9.11 17.92 -5.29
N ASP A 102 8.67 18.79 -4.39
CA ASP A 102 9.08 18.82 -2.98
C ASP A 102 8.20 17.93 -2.08
N ASP A 103 7.12 17.35 -2.61
CA ASP A 103 6.22 16.51 -1.81
C ASP A 103 6.89 15.17 -1.45
N PRO A 104 6.68 14.67 -0.22
CA PRO A 104 7.22 13.38 0.17
C PRO A 104 6.55 12.25 -0.62
N ILE A 105 7.35 11.38 -1.21
CA ILE A 105 6.85 10.19 -1.94
C ILE A 105 7.08 8.88 -1.18
N ASN A 106 8.02 8.87 -0.23
CA ASN A 106 8.43 7.65 0.46
C ASN A 106 8.99 7.96 1.86
N ILE A 107 8.66 7.10 2.83
CA ILE A 107 9.25 7.05 4.17
C ILE A 107 9.80 5.63 4.38
N GLN A 108 11.08 5.53 4.76
CA GLN A 108 11.78 4.25 4.96
C GLN A 108 12.23 4.07 6.41
#